data_AF-A0A7W2S9J3-F1
#
_entry.id   AF-A0A7W2S9J3-F1
#
_cell.length_a   1.000
_cell.length_b   1.000
_cell.length_c   1.000
_cell.angle_alpha   90.00
_cell.angle_beta   90.00
_cell.angle_gamma   90.00
#
_symmetry.space_group_name_H-M   'P 1'
#
loop_
_entity.id
_entity.type
_entity.pdbx_description
1 polymer ?
#
loop_
_entity_poly.entity_id
_entity_poly.type
_entity_poly.pdbx_seq_one_letter_code
_entity_poly.pdbx_strand_id
1 'polypeptide(L)'
;MNKSSVFWTAGIVVVVSLTIAGCSSKFAESMRKITYPPGFKYTEPAELRSDMARLSQQMLLLDKALIKGYEPTQDGAKDQRQQVLQALQNMGRTAAKLITGEAGGNHPFMQDHMQDFVAAIDQARAAAALQEPNYYFAGKVSGGCTNCHKVNR
;
A
#
# COMPACT_ATOMS: atom_id res chain seq x y z
N MET A 1 62.66 11.44 4.63
CA MET A 1 61.19 11.25 4.63
C MET A 1 60.53 12.62 4.75
N ASN A 2 59.74 13.01 3.75
CA ASN A 2 59.22 14.37 3.62
C ASN A 2 58.05 14.57 4.59
N LYS A 3 58.23 15.35 5.66
CA LYS A 3 57.25 15.51 6.75
C LYS A 3 55.85 15.89 6.24
N SER A 4 55.77 16.67 5.16
CA SER A 4 54.50 17.06 4.52
C SER A 4 53.68 15.88 3.97
N SER A 5 54.33 14.84 3.42
CA SER A 5 53.64 13.65 2.90
C SER A 5 53.02 12.79 4.02
N VAL A 6 53.67 12.74 5.20
CA VAL A 6 53.18 12.00 6.38
C VAL A 6 51.97 12.70 7.01
N PHE A 7 51.97 14.03 7.06
CA PHE A 7 50.82 14.81 7.55
C PHE A 7 49.59 14.67 6.64
N TRP A 8 49.81 14.59 5.32
CA TRP A 8 48.70 14.45 4.36
C TRP A 8 48.08 13.05 4.39
N THR A 9 48.90 11.99 4.51
CA THR A 9 48.40 10.62 4.68
C THR A 9 47.68 10.45 6.02
N ALA A 10 48.16 11.08 7.10
CA ALA A 10 47.50 11.03 8.40
C ALA A 10 46.12 11.71 8.38
N GLY A 11 45.99 12.84 7.68
CA GLY A 11 44.70 13.52 7.52
C GLY A 11 43.67 12.67 6.77
N ILE A 12 44.08 12.01 5.68
CA ILE A 12 43.20 11.12 4.90
C ILE A 12 42.74 9.93 5.75
N VAL A 13 43.64 9.31 6.51
CA VAL A 13 43.30 8.17 7.38
C VAL A 13 42.28 8.56 8.45
N VAL A 14 42.40 9.74 9.05
CA VAL A 14 41.44 10.23 10.06
C VAL A 14 40.05 10.46 9.46
N VAL A 15 39.97 11.08 8.27
CA VAL A 15 38.69 11.32 7.58
C VAL A 15 38.02 10.00 7.19
N VAL A 16 38.77 9.03 6.67
CA VAL A 16 38.24 7.70 6.32
C VAL A 16 37.76 6.94 7.56
N SER A 17 38.44 7.08 8.70
CA SER A 17 38.02 6.45 9.96
C SER A 17 36.69 7.01 10.48
N LEU A 18 36.49 8.33 10.34
CA LEU A 18 35.26 9.01 10.75
C LEU A 18 34.06 8.64 9.88
N THR A 19 34.23 8.45 8.58
CA THR A 19 33.14 8.04 7.68
C THR A 19 32.70 6.59 7.93
N ILE A 20 33.64 5.69 8.22
CA ILE A 20 33.32 4.29 8.55
C ILE A 20 32.54 4.20 9.89
N ALA A 21 32.90 5.03 10.88
CA ALA A 21 32.17 5.10 12.15
C ALA A 21 30.72 5.63 11.97
N GLY A 22 30.52 6.61 11.07
CA GLY A 22 29.19 7.14 10.73
C GLY A 22 28.28 6.13 10.01
N CYS A 23 28.86 5.20 9.24
CA CYS A 23 28.11 4.09 8.63
C CYS A 23 27.88 2.89 9.57
N SER A 24 28.36 2.95 10.82
CA SER A 24 28.19 1.83 11.75
C SER A 24 26.71 1.68 12.16
N SER A 25 26.21 0.44 12.07
CA SER A 25 24.82 0.10 12.38
C SER A 25 24.41 0.48 13.81
N LYS A 26 25.37 0.49 14.75
CA LYS A 26 25.14 0.83 16.17
C LYS A 26 24.83 2.31 16.40
N PHE A 27 25.49 3.23 15.69
CA PHE A 27 25.18 4.66 15.81
C PHE A 27 23.78 4.96 15.25
N ALA A 28 23.45 4.38 14.10
CA ALA A 28 22.12 4.49 13.49
C ALA A 28 21.02 3.93 14.41
N GLU A 29 21.25 2.81 15.08
CA GLU A 29 20.31 2.22 16.03
C GLU A 29 20.09 3.11 17.28
N SER A 30 21.16 3.67 17.86
CA SER A 30 21.04 4.63 18.98
C SER A 30 20.31 5.90 18.59
N MET A 31 20.57 6.45 17.40
CA MET A 31 19.85 7.61 16.89
C MET A 31 18.35 7.31 16.70
N ARG A 32 18.00 6.10 16.23
CA ARG A 32 16.59 5.71 16.06
C ARG A 32 15.81 5.68 17.37
N LYS A 33 16.44 5.29 18.48
CA LYS A 33 15.79 5.28 19.81
C LYS A 33 15.30 6.67 20.26
N ILE A 34 15.92 7.74 19.75
CA ILE A 34 15.61 9.13 20.13
C ILE A 34 14.80 9.85 19.04
N THR A 35 15.05 9.52 17.76
CA THR A 35 14.42 10.19 16.63
C THR A 35 13.12 9.55 16.15
N TYR A 36 12.83 8.32 16.55
CA TYR A 36 11.63 7.58 16.14
C TYR A 36 10.72 7.35 17.34
N PRO A 37 9.39 7.33 17.12
CA PRO A 37 8.45 7.06 18.19
C PRO A 37 8.64 5.64 18.76
N PRO A 38 8.31 5.42 20.04
CA PRO A 38 8.42 4.10 20.66
C PRO A 38 7.60 3.07 19.87
N GLY A 39 8.21 1.93 19.57
CA GLY A 39 7.59 0.85 18.78
C GLY A 39 7.64 1.04 17.26
N PHE A 40 8.33 2.06 16.75
CA PHE A 40 8.56 2.18 15.31
C PHE A 40 9.30 0.95 14.76
N LYS A 41 8.72 0.34 13.73
CA LYS A 41 9.34 -0.71 12.93
C LYS A 41 9.20 -0.32 11.46
N TYR A 42 10.22 -0.56 10.66
CA TYR A 42 10.07 -0.48 9.21
C TYR A 42 9.16 -1.61 8.75
N THR A 43 8.23 -1.30 7.85
CA THR A 43 7.43 -2.31 7.17
C THR A 43 8.34 -3.22 6.38
N GLU A 44 8.18 -4.53 6.53
CA GLU A 44 9.02 -5.47 5.80
C GLU A 44 8.65 -5.51 4.31
N PRO A 45 9.62 -5.75 3.39
CA PRO A 45 9.31 -5.85 1.96
C PRO A 45 8.26 -6.92 1.63
N ALA A 46 8.17 -7.98 2.43
CA ALA A 46 7.15 -9.01 2.28
C ALA A 46 5.74 -8.47 2.59
N GLU A 47 5.58 -7.66 3.63
CA GLU A 47 4.31 -7.03 4.00
C GLU A 47 3.84 -6.06 2.91
N LEU A 48 4.76 -5.28 2.33
CA LEU A 48 4.47 -4.38 1.20
C LEU A 48 4.00 -5.10 -0.06
N ARG A 49 4.32 -6.39 -0.20
CA ARG A 49 3.95 -7.24 -1.35
C ARG A 49 2.80 -8.19 -1.06
N SER A 50 2.27 -8.15 0.16
CA SER A 50 1.14 -8.98 0.59
C SER A 50 -0.11 -8.69 -0.23
N ASP A 51 -1.02 -9.67 -0.32
CA ASP A 51 -2.29 -9.46 -1.03
C ASP A 51 -3.16 -8.39 -0.34
N MET A 52 -3.04 -8.20 0.99
CA MET A 52 -3.68 -7.06 1.66
C MET A 52 -3.09 -5.71 1.25
N ALA A 53 -1.78 -5.61 1.10
CA ALA A 53 -1.14 -4.39 0.59
C ALA A 53 -1.54 -4.11 -0.88
N ARG A 54 -1.67 -5.15 -1.71
CA ARG A 54 -2.20 -5.01 -3.07
C ARG A 54 -3.65 -4.54 -3.07
N LEU A 55 -4.48 -5.11 -2.20
CA LEU A 55 -5.88 -4.74 -2.07
C LEU A 55 -6.03 -3.29 -1.62
N SER A 56 -5.25 -2.84 -0.64
CA SER A 56 -5.25 -1.44 -0.19
C SER A 56 -4.78 -0.48 -1.29
N GLN A 57 -3.79 -0.86 -2.09
CA GLN A 57 -3.36 -0.07 -3.24
C GLN A 57 -4.49 0.08 -4.27
N GLN A 58 -5.21 -1.00 -4.60
CA GLN A 58 -6.35 -0.92 -5.53
C GLN A 58 -7.49 -0.07 -4.94
N MET A 59 -7.68 -0.10 -3.63
CA MET A 59 -8.65 0.76 -2.95
C MET A 59 -8.35 2.25 -3.15
N LEU A 60 -7.08 2.63 -3.03
CA LEU A 60 -6.63 4.00 -3.28
C LEU A 60 -6.79 4.41 -4.75
N LEU A 61 -6.60 3.48 -5.69
CA LEU A 61 -6.83 3.74 -7.12
C LEU A 61 -8.31 3.93 -7.42
N LEU A 62 -9.18 3.12 -6.81
CA LEU A 62 -10.63 3.26 -6.91
C LEU A 62 -11.07 4.64 -6.38
N ASP A 63 -10.64 5.00 -5.17
CA ASP A 63 -10.97 6.29 -4.56
C ASP A 63 -10.53 7.48 -5.43
N LYS A 64 -9.31 7.44 -5.97
CA LYS A 64 -8.82 8.46 -6.92
C LYS A 64 -9.66 8.53 -8.19
N ALA A 65 -10.06 7.39 -8.76
CA ALA A 65 -10.89 7.36 -9.95
C ALA A 65 -12.30 7.94 -9.68
N LEU A 66 -12.82 7.77 -8.47
CA LEU A 66 -14.13 8.30 -8.05
C LEU A 66 -14.09 9.80 -7.75
N ILE A 67 -12.98 10.31 -7.21
CA ILE A 67 -12.82 11.74 -6.85
C ILE A 67 -12.45 12.60 -8.06
N LYS A 68 -11.91 12.00 -9.12
CA LYS A 68 -11.61 12.72 -10.37
C LYS A 68 -12.89 13.43 -10.83
N GLY A 69 -12.86 14.77 -10.84
CA GLY A 69 -14.03 15.59 -11.17
C GLY A 69 -14.65 15.13 -12.49
N TYR A 70 -15.98 15.13 -12.55
CA TYR A 70 -16.71 14.75 -13.76
C TYR A 70 -16.23 15.60 -14.93
N GLU A 71 -15.48 14.97 -15.84
CA GLU A 71 -15.12 15.53 -17.13
C GLU A 71 -16.33 15.33 -18.04
N PRO A 72 -17.04 16.40 -18.46
CA PRO A 72 -18.26 16.28 -19.27
C PRO A 72 -17.97 15.83 -20.71
N THR A 73 -16.70 15.61 -21.05
CA THR A 73 -16.29 15.03 -22.32
C THR A 73 -16.63 13.54 -22.34
N GLN A 74 -17.12 13.03 -23.47
CA GLN A 74 -17.42 11.60 -23.61
C GLN A 74 -16.19 10.72 -23.34
N ASP A 75 -14.99 11.21 -23.67
CA ASP A 75 -13.74 10.47 -23.48
C ASP A 75 -13.31 10.48 -22.00
N GLY A 76 -13.46 11.60 -21.28
CA GLY A 76 -13.19 11.66 -19.84
C GLY A 76 -14.11 10.73 -19.03
N ALA A 77 -15.39 10.66 -19.39
CA ALA A 77 -16.34 9.73 -18.76
C ALA A 77 -16.01 8.26 -19.03
N LYS A 78 -15.57 7.92 -20.26
CA LYS A 78 -15.11 6.56 -20.62
C LYS A 78 -13.84 6.18 -19.85
N ASP A 79 -12.88 7.08 -19.77
CA ASP A 79 -11.63 6.87 -19.05
C ASP A 79 -11.86 6.62 -17.56
N GLN A 80 -12.71 7.43 -16.92
CA GLN A 80 -13.09 7.24 -15.52
C GLN A 80 -13.73 5.87 -15.31
N ARG A 81 -14.68 5.49 -16.18
CA ARG A 81 -15.36 4.20 -16.11
C ARG A 81 -14.38 3.04 -16.23
N GLN A 82 -13.44 3.12 -17.16
CA GLN A 82 -12.41 2.11 -17.34
C GLN A 82 -11.53 1.97 -16.09
N GLN A 83 -11.12 3.08 -15.49
CA GLN A 83 -10.31 3.09 -14.26
C GLN A 83 -11.06 2.44 -13.08
N VAL A 84 -12.34 2.79 -12.89
CA VAL A 84 -13.20 2.20 -11.86
C VAL A 84 -13.35 0.69 -12.07
N LEU A 85 -13.69 0.26 -13.29
CA LEU A 85 -13.86 -1.16 -13.60
C LEU A 85 -12.57 -1.97 -13.41
N GLN A 86 -11.43 -1.40 -13.82
CA GLN A 86 -10.13 -2.05 -13.68
C GLN A 86 -9.74 -2.20 -12.20
N ALA A 87 -9.93 -1.16 -11.39
CA ALA A 87 -9.66 -1.21 -9.96
C ALA A 87 -10.53 -2.28 -9.28
N LEU A 88 -11.85 -2.26 -9.52
CA LEU A 88 -12.80 -3.25 -8.97
C LEU A 88 -12.46 -4.68 -9.39
N GLN A 89 -12.08 -4.90 -10.65
CA GLN A 89 -11.67 -6.22 -11.13
C GLN A 89 -10.42 -6.74 -10.40
N ASN A 90 -9.41 -5.89 -10.23
CA ASN A 90 -8.18 -6.25 -9.53
C ASN A 90 -8.41 -6.49 -8.05
N MET A 91 -9.29 -5.72 -7.42
CA MET A 91 -9.72 -5.93 -6.04
C MET A 91 -10.39 -7.30 -5.88
N GLY A 92 -11.35 -7.64 -6.74
CA GLY A 92 -12.04 -8.93 -6.67
C GLY A 92 -11.09 -10.11 -6.80
N ARG A 93 -10.13 -10.05 -7.75
CA ARG A 93 -9.08 -11.08 -7.90
C ARG A 93 -8.21 -11.22 -6.66
N THR A 94 -7.84 -10.11 -6.03
CA THR A 94 -6.97 -10.10 -4.85
C THR A 94 -7.72 -10.60 -3.61
N ALA A 95 -8.98 -10.16 -3.43
CA ALA A 95 -9.87 -10.61 -2.38
C ALA A 95 -10.15 -12.12 -2.48
N ALA A 96 -10.38 -12.65 -3.68
CA ALA A 96 -10.55 -14.08 -3.91
C ALA A 96 -9.30 -14.89 -3.50
N LYS A 97 -8.09 -14.39 -3.82
CA LYS A 97 -6.83 -15.03 -3.39
C LYS A 97 -6.71 -15.06 -1.86
N LEU A 98 -7.08 -13.98 -1.19
CA LEU A 98 -7.06 -13.88 0.27
C LEU A 98 -7.98 -14.91 0.94
N ILE A 99 -9.13 -15.22 0.34
CA ILE A 99 -10.02 -16.29 0.82
C ILE A 99 -9.33 -17.66 0.73
N THR A 100 -8.66 -17.94 -0.39
CA THR A 100 -8.05 -19.26 -0.67
C THR A 100 -6.64 -19.46 -0.08
N GLY A 101 -5.96 -18.37 0.32
CA GLY A 101 -4.60 -18.40 0.84
C GLY A 101 -4.53 -18.77 2.33
N GLU A 102 -3.32 -18.90 2.88
CA GLU A 102 -3.07 -19.27 4.29
C GLU A 102 -3.80 -18.36 5.30
N ALA A 103 -4.04 -17.09 4.95
CA ALA A 103 -4.75 -16.13 5.80
C ALA A 103 -6.28 -16.34 5.84
N GLY A 104 -6.88 -16.92 4.80
CA GLY A 104 -8.33 -17.15 4.70
C GLY A 104 -8.74 -18.59 4.98
N GLY A 105 -7.91 -19.57 4.59
CA GLY A 105 -8.25 -21.00 4.69
C GLY A 105 -8.40 -21.55 6.10
N ASN A 106 -7.90 -20.85 7.13
CA ASN A 106 -7.97 -21.27 8.54
C ASN A 106 -8.71 -20.29 9.45
N HIS A 107 -9.32 -19.23 8.90
CA HIS A 107 -9.95 -18.18 9.70
C HIS A 107 -11.39 -17.94 9.25
N PRO A 108 -12.40 -18.63 9.83
CA PRO A 108 -13.80 -18.56 9.41
C PRO A 108 -14.34 -17.13 9.26
N PHE A 109 -13.94 -16.25 10.18
CA PHE A 109 -14.25 -14.82 10.12
C PHE A 109 -13.77 -14.15 8.81
N MET A 110 -12.54 -14.42 8.37
CA MET A 110 -12.03 -13.88 7.11
C MET A 110 -12.77 -14.49 5.92
N GLN A 111 -13.17 -15.75 6.01
CA GLN A 111 -13.86 -16.44 4.92
C GLN A 111 -15.24 -15.85 4.62
N ASP A 112 -16.03 -15.53 5.64
CA ASP A 112 -17.38 -14.98 5.48
C ASP A 112 -17.33 -13.51 5.06
N HIS A 113 -16.59 -12.68 5.79
CA HIS A 113 -16.53 -11.24 5.49
C HIS A 113 -15.80 -10.92 4.18
N MET A 114 -14.82 -11.73 3.77
CA MET A 114 -14.20 -11.56 2.46
C MET A 114 -15.13 -12.02 1.33
N GLN A 115 -15.98 -13.03 1.54
CA GLN A 115 -17.01 -13.40 0.55
C GLN A 115 -18.01 -12.28 0.36
N ASP A 116 -18.52 -11.69 1.45
CA ASP A 116 -19.40 -10.53 1.38
C ASP A 116 -18.74 -9.35 0.67
N PHE A 117 -17.44 -9.13 0.94
CA PHE A 117 -16.67 -8.09 0.28
C PHE A 117 -16.49 -8.34 -1.22
N VAL A 118 -16.24 -9.58 -1.64
CA VAL A 118 -16.19 -9.96 -3.06
C VAL A 118 -17.55 -9.73 -3.72
N ALA A 119 -18.66 -10.12 -3.07
CA ALA A 119 -20.00 -9.87 -3.58
C ALA A 119 -20.30 -8.37 -3.75
N ALA A 120 -19.87 -7.53 -2.80
CA ALA A 120 -19.98 -6.08 -2.89
C ALA A 120 -19.16 -5.50 -4.07
N ILE A 121 -17.95 -6.03 -4.32
CA ILE A 121 -17.13 -5.66 -5.47
C ILE A 121 -17.84 -6.03 -6.78
N ASP A 122 -18.42 -7.23 -6.88
CA ASP A 122 -19.11 -7.66 -8.09
C ASP A 122 -20.37 -6.82 -8.35
N GLN A 123 -21.13 -6.47 -7.31
CA GLN A 123 -22.25 -5.54 -7.42
C GLN A 123 -21.79 -4.16 -7.91
N ALA A 124 -20.70 -3.63 -7.35
CA ALA A 124 -20.14 -2.36 -7.79
C ALA A 124 -19.67 -2.40 -9.25
N ARG A 125 -19.07 -3.52 -9.69
CA ARG A 125 -18.62 -3.70 -11.07
C ARG A 125 -19.80 -3.74 -12.03
N ALA A 126 -20.86 -4.46 -11.69
CA ALA A 126 -22.08 -4.52 -12.50
C ALA A 126 -22.72 -3.13 -12.64
N ALA A 127 -22.81 -2.36 -11.56
CA ALA A 127 -23.36 -1.00 -11.57
C ALA A 127 -22.52 0.00 -12.37
N ALA A 128 -21.19 -0.08 -12.27
CA ALA A 128 -20.26 0.73 -13.06
C ALA A 128 -20.22 0.32 -14.55
N ALA A 129 -20.67 -0.89 -14.88
CA ALA A 129 -20.73 -1.40 -16.25
C ALA A 129 -22.03 -1.08 -17.00
N LEU A 130 -22.96 -0.32 -16.40
CA LEU A 130 -24.16 0.16 -17.07
C LEU A 130 -23.84 1.23 -18.13
N GLN A 131 -24.78 1.46 -19.05
CA GLN A 131 -24.64 2.53 -20.06
C GLN A 131 -24.48 3.91 -19.39
N GLU A 132 -25.27 4.16 -18.35
CA GLU A 132 -25.07 5.24 -17.38
C GLU A 132 -24.46 4.64 -16.10
N PRO A 133 -23.15 4.83 -15.84
CA PRO A 133 -22.47 4.20 -14.72
C PRO A 133 -23.00 4.70 -13.37
N ASN A 134 -23.30 3.76 -12.47
CA ASN A 134 -23.63 4.10 -11.09
C ASN A 134 -22.45 3.77 -10.15
N TYR A 135 -21.74 4.81 -9.71
CA TYR A 135 -20.58 4.68 -8.83
C TYR A 135 -20.88 4.67 -7.33
N TYR A 136 -22.16 4.75 -6.92
CA TYR A 136 -22.53 4.70 -5.51
C TYR A 136 -22.00 3.43 -4.81
N PHE A 137 -22.13 2.27 -5.46
CA PHE A 137 -21.63 1.00 -4.93
C PHE A 137 -20.11 0.94 -4.89
N ALA A 138 -19.42 1.53 -5.87
CA ALA A 138 -17.97 1.66 -5.88
C ALA A 138 -17.48 2.52 -4.71
N GLY A 139 -18.18 3.61 -4.38
CA GLY A 139 -17.90 4.43 -3.19
C GLY A 139 -18.13 3.69 -1.88
N LYS A 140 -19.14 2.81 -1.79
CA LYS A 140 -19.31 1.94 -0.62
C LYS A 140 -18.15 0.94 -0.47
N VAL A 141 -17.67 0.39 -1.58
CA VAL A 141 -16.51 -0.51 -1.60
C VAL A 141 -15.24 0.23 -1.17
N SER A 142 -15.04 1.51 -1.55
CA SER A 142 -13.86 2.29 -1.15
C SER A 142 -13.71 2.45 0.37
N GLY A 143 -14.83 2.46 1.11
CA GLY A 143 -14.87 2.47 2.58
C GLY A 143 -14.77 1.09 3.25
N GLY A 144 -14.67 0.00 2.50
CA GLY A 144 -14.74 -1.37 3.05
C GLY A 144 -13.58 -1.72 3.99
N CYS A 145 -12.37 -1.25 3.70
CA CYS A 145 -11.18 -1.52 4.52
C CYS A 145 -11.33 -0.98 5.94
N THR A 146 -11.73 0.29 6.08
CA THR A 146 -11.86 0.93 7.40
C THR A 146 -12.96 0.26 8.22
N ASN A 147 -14.06 -0.16 7.60
CA ASN A 147 -15.13 -0.86 8.31
C ASN A 147 -14.64 -2.22 8.85
N CYS A 148 -14.00 -3.02 8.01
CA CYS A 148 -13.49 -4.34 8.40
C CYS A 148 -12.42 -4.22 9.51
N HIS A 149 -11.48 -3.28 9.39
CA HIS A 149 -10.43 -3.11 10.39
C HIS A 149 -10.89 -2.38 11.67
N LYS A 150 -11.96 -1.59 11.65
CA LYS A 150 -12.48 -0.91 12.86
C LYS A 150 -13.25 -1.86 13.78
N VAL A 151 -14.03 -2.78 13.20
CA VAL A 151 -14.84 -3.72 13.98
C VAL A 151 -13.99 -4.84 14.57
N ASN A 152 -12.85 -5.16 13.96
CA ASN A 152 -12.09 -6.39 14.24
C ASN A 152 -10.62 -6.15 14.62
N ARG A 153 -10.33 -5.00 15.25
CA ARG A 153 -9.00 -4.69 15.79
C ARG A 153 -8.89 -5.03 17.28
#